data_AF-A0A950XSC2-F1
#
_entry.id   AF-A0A950XSC2-F1
#
_cell.length_a   1.000
_cell.length_b   1.000
_cell.length_c   1.000
_cell.angle_alpha   90.00
_cell.angle_beta   90.00
_cell.angle_gamma   90.00
#
_symmetry.space_group_name_H-M   'P 1'
#
loop_
_entity.id
_entity.type
_entity.pdbx_description
1 polymer ?
#
loop_
_entity_poly.entity_id
_entity_poly.type
_entity_poly.pdbx_seq_one_letter_code
_entity_poly.pdbx_strand_id
1 'polypeptide(L)' 'MWRVTRSDTAESLWVTGYDAKHYISTLGAVVRIARNTYGVTLPDMRQITARLERA' A
#
# COMPACT_ATOMS: atom_id res chain seq x y z
N MET A 1 -7.10 -3.61 -13.65
CA MET A 1 -6.44 -2.45 -13.02
C MET A 1 -6.00 -2.87 -11.61
N TRP A 2 -5.21 -2.09 -10.87
CA TRP A 2 -4.85 -2.40 -9.49
C TRP A 2 -5.31 -1.29 -8.55
N ARG A 3 -5.80 -1.67 -7.37
CA ARG A 3 -6.25 -0.76 -6.33
C ARG A 3 -5.38 -0.92 -5.09
N VAL A 4 -4.97 0.20 -4.51
CA VAL A 4 -4.33 0.26 -3.19
C VAL A 4 -5.29 0.95 -2.23
N THR A 5 -5.77 0.21 -1.24
CA THR A 5 -6.59 0.75 -0.15
C THR A 5 -5.70 0.94 1.07
N ARG A 6 -5.63 2.18 1.55
CA ARG A 6 -4.89 2.55 2.75
C ARG A 6 -5.86 2.82 3.89
N SER A 7 -5.48 2.52 5.12
CA SER A 7 -6.33 2.81 6.28
C SER A 7 -6.42 4.30 6.62
N ASP A 8 -5.51 5.15 6.12
CA ASP A 8 -5.41 6.57 6.46
C ASP A 8 -5.86 7.52 5.35
N THR A 9 -6.01 7.06 4.12
CA THR A 9 -6.39 7.90 2.97
C THR A 9 -7.45 7.23 2.11
N ALA A 10 -7.99 8.00 1.16
CA ALA A 10 -8.77 7.46 0.06
C ALA A 10 -7.96 6.45 -0.79
N GLU A 11 -8.68 5.59 -1.50
CA GLU A 11 -8.13 4.55 -2.37
C GLU A 11 -7.35 5.16 -3.56
N SER A 12 -6.34 4.44 -4.06
CA SER A 12 -5.56 4.84 -5.23
C SER A 12 -5.59 3.75 -6.31
N LEU A 13 -5.72 4.14 -7.58
CA LEU A 13 -5.78 3.24 -8.73
C LEU A 13 -4.48 3.29 -9.54
N TRP A 14 -4.05 2.13 -10.03
CA TRP A 14 -2.78 1.95 -10.72
C TRP A 14 -2.94 1.02 -11.93
N VAL A 15 -2.14 1.26 -12.96
CA VAL A 15 -2.19 0.49 -14.21
C VAL A 15 -1.68 -0.94 -13.98
N THR A 16 -0.55 -1.09 -13.30
CA THR A 16 0.06 -2.39 -13.02
C THR A 16 0.20 -2.66 -11.51
N GLY A 17 0.34 -3.94 -11.17
CA GLY A 17 0.59 -4.36 -9.78
C GLY A 17 2.01 -4.05 -9.33
N TYR A 18 2.91 -3.79 -10.29
CA TYR A 18 4.25 -3.29 -10.02
C TYR A 18 4.19 -1.84 -9.54
N ASP A 19 3.51 -0.95 -10.27
CA ASP A 19 3.36 0.46 -9.90
C ASP A 19 2.68 0.61 -8.54
N ALA A 20 1.63 -0.18 -8.32
CA ALA A 20 0.90 -0.19 -7.05
C ALA A 20 1.77 -0.63 -5.86
N LYS A 21 2.66 -1.62 -6.04
CA LYS A 21 3.62 -2.04 -5.01
C LYS A 21 4.72 -1.00 -4.81
N HIS A 22 5.23 -0.42 -5.91
CA HIS A 22 6.26 0.61 -5.85
C HIS A 22 5.76 1.81 -5.05
N TYR A 23 4.53 2.26 -5.30
CA TYR A 23 3.85 3.28 -4.49
C TYR A 23 3.87 2.95 -2.99
N ILE A 24 3.43 1.74 -2.59
CA ILE A 24 3.44 1.33 -1.17
C ILE A 24 4.86 1.42 -0.59
N SER A 25 5.88 1.00 -1.33
CA SER A 25 7.29 1.10 -0.93
C SER A 25 7.79 2.54 -0.78
N THR A 26 7.23 3.51 -1.51
CA THR A 26 7.61 4.92 -1.37
C THR A 26 7.02 5.60 -0.14
N LEU A 27 6.01 4.99 0.50
CA LEU A 27 5.34 5.58 1.67
C LEU A 27 6.17 5.54 2.95
N GLY A 28 7.11 4.60 3.08
CA GLY A 28 7.91 4.41 4.30
C GLY A 28 8.45 3.00 4.44
N ALA A 29 8.64 2.55 5.68
CA ALA A 29 9.12 1.20 5.96
C ALA A 29 7.98 0.18 5.82
N VAL A 30 8.13 -0.79 4.92
CA VAL A 30 7.07 -1.74 4.57
C VAL A 30 7.38 -3.14 5.08
N VAL A 31 6.41 -3.76 5.76
CA VAL A 31 6.45 -5.17 6.17
C VAL A 31 5.26 -5.90 5.58
N ARG A 32 5.49 -7.07 4.98
CA ARG A 32 4.40 -7.91 4.47
C ARG A 32 3.75 -8.66 5.63
N ILE A 33 2.46 -8.44 5.83
CA ILE A 33 1.67 -9.07 6.91
C ILE A 33 0.75 -10.19 6.40
N ALA A 34 0.30 -10.11 5.14
CA ALA A 34 -0.46 -11.17 4.51
C ALA A 34 -0.26 -11.19 2.98
N ARG A 35 -1.00 -12.06 2.27
CA ARG A 35 -1.04 -12.02 0.81
C ARG A 35 -1.67 -10.69 0.37
N ASN A 36 -0.88 -9.89 -0.34
CA ASN A 36 -1.25 -8.56 -0.83
C ASN A 36 -1.67 -7.55 0.27
N THR A 37 -1.27 -7.78 1.52
CA THR A 37 -1.49 -6.82 2.61
C THR A 37 -0.16 -6.49 3.27
N TYR A 38 0.06 -5.21 3.48
CA TYR A 38 1.33 -4.63 3.92
C TYR A 38 1.08 -3.69 5.11
N GLY A 39 1.86 -3.85 6.17
CA GLY A 39 1.99 -2.84 7.21
C GLY A 39 3.02 -1.82 6.75
N VAL A 40 2.72 -0.54 6.89
CA VAL A 40 3.62 0.55 6.50
C VAL A 40 3.81 1.48 7.69
N THR A 41 5.07 1.70 8.08
CA THR A 41 5.44 2.76 9.02
C THR A 41 5.81 4.01 8.23
N LEU A 42 4.98 5.04 8.33
CA LEU A 42 5.16 6.33 7.68
C LEU A 42 6.31 7.12 8.33
N PRO A 43 6.83 8.18 7.67
CA PRO A 43 7.94 8.98 8.21
C PRO A 43 7.62 9.69 9.53
N ASP A 44 6.34 9.92 9.81
CA ASP A 44 5.85 10.49 11.08
C ASP A 44 5.61 9.42 12.16
N MET A 45 6.19 8.23 11.98
CA MET A 45 6.09 7.07 12.88
C MET A 45 4.68 6.46 13.00
N ARG A 46 3.68 6.96 12.25
CA ARG A 46 2.36 6.33 12.21
C ARG A 46 2.42 5.01 11.47
N GLN A 47 1.66 4.02 11.96
CA GLN A 47 1.50 2.74 11.30
C GLN A 47 0.16 2.70 10.58
N ILE A 48 0.20 2.32 9.31
CA ILE A 48 -0.99 2.14 8.46
C ILE A 48 -0.97 0.76 7.84
N THR A 49 -2.13 0.31 7.36
CA THR A 49 -2.24 -0.89 6.53
C THR A 49 -2.53 -0.49 5.09
N ALA A 50 -1.77 -1.05 4.16
CA ALA A 50 -2.00 -0.94 2.72
C ALA A 50 -2.37 -2.32 2.17
N ARG A 51 -3.54 -2.41 1.52
CA ARG A 51 -4.01 -3.61 0.84
C ARG A 51 -3.99 -3.40 -0.65
N LEU A 52 -3.46 -4.38 -1.38
CA LEU A 52 -3.31 -4.38 -2.82
C LEU A 52 -4.30 -5.37 -3.44
N GLU A 53 -5.18 -4.89 -4.31
CA GLU A 53 -6.22 -5.71 -4.93
C GLU A 53 -6.28 -5.48 -6.44
N ARG A 54 -6.76 -6.48 -7.18
CA ARG A 54 -7.00 -6.35 -8.62
C ARG A 54 -8.41 -5.78 -8.79
N ALA A 55 -8.52 -4.65 -9.49
CA ALA A 55 -9.76 -3.97 -9.83
C ALA A 55 -10.19 -4.29 -11.26
#